data_AF-A0AAD8BZC2-F1
#
_entry.id   AF-A0AAD8BZC2-F1
#
_cell.length_a   1.000
_cell.length_b   1.000
_cell.length_c   1.000
_cell.angle_alpha   90.00
_cell.angle_beta   90.00
_cell.angle_gamma   90.00
#
_symmetry.space_group_name_H-M   'P 1'
#
loop_
_entity.id
_entity.type
_entity.pdbx_description
1 polymer ?
#
loop_
_entity_poly.entity_id
_entity_poly.type
_entity_poly.pdbx_seq_one_letter_code
_entity_poly.pdbx_strand_id
1 'polypeptide(L)'
;MTQRMLYAALVLGLLGQVVSEDAQTALESTSTQCQSRVAICKASNNDVKILYTSLKYCEAIRYSTPSFASLTCLVVDSGCNLTEYFRVRNAACGTSSTTGMDTDENVGIALVSSSQQCRSQVSNCISSNTTVKNLYTSLKYCEAIRYSTPSFASLTCLVVDSGCTLTEYFRVRNAVCVTNSTTGMDTDENVGIALVSSSQQCRSKVNICISSDTTVKNLYASSKYCEALQYSASSVTAQSCLVGSSGCTQSEYDSLKRAACTASSLIVGTLSMFLCSLIYLFTHFF
;
A
#
# COMPACT_ATOMS: atom_id res chain seq x y z
N MET A 1 -43.15 32.87 -5.66
CA MET A 1 -42.26 31.67 -5.69
C MET A 1 -40.82 32.00 -5.25
N THR A 2 -40.62 32.99 -4.36
CA THR A 2 -39.29 33.56 -4.03
C THR A 2 -38.91 33.44 -2.55
N GLN A 3 -39.81 32.96 -1.69
CA GLN A 3 -39.58 32.88 -0.23
C GLN A 3 -38.91 31.57 0.23
N ARG A 4 -38.89 30.53 -0.63
CA ARG A 4 -38.22 29.25 -0.33
C ARG A 4 -36.70 29.25 -0.58
N MET A 5 -36.18 30.20 -1.39
CA MET A 5 -34.73 30.32 -1.59
C MET A 5 -34.02 31.04 -0.44
N LEU A 6 -34.71 31.94 0.29
CA LEU A 6 -34.10 32.66 1.43
C LEU A 6 -33.82 31.74 2.63
N TYR A 7 -34.70 30.77 2.90
CA TYR A 7 -34.51 29.82 4.01
C TYR A 7 -33.40 28.79 3.73
N ALA A 8 -33.22 28.37 2.48
CA ALA A 8 -32.13 27.46 2.12
C ALA A 8 -30.75 28.11 2.29
N ALA A 9 -30.60 29.39 1.94
CA ALA A 9 -29.34 30.12 2.09
C ALA A 9 -28.99 30.41 3.56
N LEU A 10 -29.98 30.70 4.42
CA LEU A 10 -29.75 30.97 5.84
C LEU A 10 -29.38 29.69 6.63
N VAL A 11 -30.00 28.57 6.30
CA VAL A 11 -29.70 27.26 6.93
C VAL A 11 -28.32 26.75 6.50
N LEU A 12 -27.91 26.98 5.24
CA LEU A 12 -26.56 26.64 4.77
C LEU A 12 -25.47 27.51 5.43
N GLY A 13 -25.76 28.78 5.73
CA GLY A 13 -24.84 29.68 6.44
C GLY A 13 -24.63 29.30 7.92
N LEU A 14 -25.70 28.90 8.62
CA LEU A 14 -25.63 28.48 10.02
C LEU A 14 -24.92 27.14 10.19
N LEU A 15 -25.12 26.18 9.28
CA LEU A 15 -24.43 24.89 9.32
C LEU A 15 -22.91 25.04 9.06
N GLY A 16 -22.48 26.01 8.25
CA GLY A 16 -21.06 26.28 8.04
C GLY A 16 -20.35 26.90 9.26
N GLN A 17 -21.05 27.67 10.08
CA GLN A 17 -20.49 28.28 11.29
C GLN A 17 -20.35 27.30 12.46
N VAL A 18 -21.31 26.39 12.66
CA VAL A 18 -21.26 25.40 13.75
C VAL A 18 -20.06 24.45 13.60
N VAL A 19 -19.78 23.99 12.37
CA VAL A 19 -18.62 23.09 12.11
C VAL A 19 -17.28 23.79 12.38
N SER A 20 -17.21 25.13 12.29
CA SER A 20 -16.00 25.89 12.60
C SER A 20 -15.69 26.00 14.10
N GLU A 21 -16.72 26.15 14.93
CA GLU A 21 -16.57 26.26 16.39
C GLU A 21 -16.21 24.90 17.01
N ASP A 22 -16.80 23.82 16.51
CA ASP A 22 -16.49 22.45 16.95
C ASP A 22 -15.03 22.09 16.63
N ALA A 23 -14.54 22.43 15.44
CA ALA A 23 -13.16 22.17 15.03
C ALA A 23 -12.14 22.91 15.91
N GLN A 24 -12.39 24.19 16.19
CA GLN A 24 -11.51 25.02 17.01
C GLN A 24 -11.52 24.54 18.48
N THR A 25 -12.69 24.23 19.03
CA THR A 25 -12.83 23.66 20.38
C THR A 25 -12.11 22.32 20.49
N ALA A 26 -12.26 21.45 19.47
CA ALA A 26 -11.56 20.18 19.43
C ALA A 26 -10.03 20.37 19.39
N LEU A 27 -9.53 21.34 18.61
CA LEU A 27 -8.11 21.68 18.56
C LEU A 27 -7.60 22.17 19.92
N GLU A 28 -8.32 23.06 20.59
CA GLU A 28 -7.97 23.58 21.92
C GLU A 28 -7.96 22.48 23.00
N SER A 29 -8.73 21.40 22.80
CA SER A 29 -8.71 20.22 23.68
C SER A 29 -7.52 19.26 23.46
N THR A 30 -6.71 19.48 22.42
CA THR A 30 -5.50 18.67 22.16
C THR A 30 -4.30 19.17 22.95
N SER A 31 -3.21 18.39 22.99
CA SER A 31 -1.95 18.82 23.58
C SER A 31 -1.42 20.11 22.93
N THR A 32 -0.67 20.90 23.70
CA THR A 32 0.03 22.08 23.19
C THR A 32 0.98 21.77 22.04
N GLN A 33 1.56 20.56 22.03
CA GLN A 33 2.39 20.06 20.93
C GLN A 33 1.58 19.90 19.64
N CYS A 34 0.38 19.31 19.72
CA CYS A 34 -0.51 19.16 18.57
C CYS A 34 -0.98 20.52 18.04
N GLN A 35 -1.38 21.43 18.94
CA GLN A 35 -1.76 22.80 18.58
C GLN A 35 -0.63 23.54 17.85
N SER A 36 0.60 23.48 18.39
CA SER A 36 1.77 24.05 17.75
C SER A 36 2.04 23.42 16.38
N ARG A 37 1.85 22.11 16.23
CA ARG A 37 2.05 21.42 14.96
C ARG A 37 1.01 21.85 13.92
N VAL A 38 -0.25 22.03 14.31
CA VAL A 38 -1.29 22.56 13.42
C VAL A 38 -0.89 23.94 12.88
N ALA A 39 -0.38 24.82 13.72
CA ALA A 39 0.11 26.14 13.29
C ALA A 39 1.27 26.03 12.28
N ILE A 40 2.23 25.13 12.53
CA ILE A 40 3.35 24.86 11.61
C ILE A 40 2.84 24.32 10.27
N CYS A 41 1.95 23.33 10.28
CA CYS A 41 1.40 22.74 9.06
C CYS A 41 0.60 23.74 8.23
N LYS A 42 -0.21 24.56 8.90
CA LYS A 42 -0.92 25.67 8.28
C LYS A 42 0.03 26.68 7.62
N ALA A 43 1.17 26.97 8.25
CA ALA A 43 2.16 27.90 7.69
C ALA A 43 3.00 27.28 6.56
N SER A 44 3.14 25.95 6.54
CA SER A 44 4.01 25.24 5.60
C SER A 44 3.41 25.04 4.21
N ASN A 45 2.10 25.26 4.03
CA ASN A 45 1.42 25.11 2.74
C ASN A 45 0.37 26.22 2.52
N ASN A 46 0.47 26.95 1.41
CA ASN A 46 -0.42 28.08 1.11
C ASN A 46 -1.87 27.68 0.87
N ASP A 47 -2.12 26.53 0.24
CA ASP A 47 -3.50 26.06 -0.01
C ASP A 47 -4.17 25.68 1.31
N VAL A 48 -3.46 24.99 2.20
CA VAL A 48 -3.93 24.69 3.55
C VAL A 48 -4.22 26.00 4.31
N LYS A 49 -3.33 26.99 4.24
CA LYS A 49 -3.56 28.32 4.84
C LYS A 49 -4.83 28.99 4.30
N ILE A 50 -5.06 28.93 2.99
CA ILE A 50 -6.26 29.48 2.34
C ILE A 50 -7.50 28.75 2.85
N LEU A 51 -7.50 27.41 2.86
CA LEU A 51 -8.61 26.61 3.36
C LEU A 51 -8.96 26.95 4.82
N TYR A 52 -7.96 27.05 5.70
CA TYR A 52 -8.16 27.50 7.09
C TYR A 52 -8.74 28.92 7.17
N THR A 53 -8.26 29.86 6.35
CA THR A 53 -8.73 31.25 6.36
C THR A 53 -10.15 31.37 5.81
N SER A 54 -10.53 30.49 4.89
CA SER A 54 -11.90 30.37 4.35
C SER A 54 -12.82 29.50 5.20
N LEU A 55 -12.43 29.14 6.43
CA LEU A 55 -13.19 28.29 7.36
C LEU A 55 -13.53 26.89 6.80
N LYS A 56 -12.75 26.40 5.84
CA LYS A 56 -12.86 25.05 5.25
C LYS A 56 -11.96 24.06 5.96
N TYR A 57 -12.23 23.85 7.26
CA TYR A 57 -11.35 23.08 8.14
C TYR A 57 -11.24 21.60 7.76
N CYS A 58 -12.36 20.97 7.34
CA CYS A 58 -12.33 19.57 6.93
C CYS A 58 -11.41 19.37 5.72
N GLU A 59 -11.58 20.20 4.70
CA GLU A 59 -10.74 20.19 3.51
C GLU A 59 -9.28 20.48 3.84
N ALA A 60 -9.02 21.42 4.76
CA ALA A 60 -7.66 21.73 5.21
C ALA A 60 -6.99 20.54 5.91
N ILE A 61 -7.70 19.83 6.80
CA ILE A 61 -7.18 18.67 7.53
C ILE A 61 -7.01 17.45 6.63
N ARG A 62 -7.88 17.27 5.64
CA ARG A 62 -7.81 16.20 4.64
C ARG A 62 -6.93 16.53 3.43
N TYR A 63 -6.41 17.75 3.36
CA TYR A 63 -5.62 18.20 2.21
C TYR A 63 -4.42 17.29 1.99
N SER A 64 -4.31 16.76 0.78
CA SER A 64 -3.26 15.85 0.36
C SER A 64 -2.85 16.14 -1.08
N THR A 65 -1.55 16.23 -1.29
CA THR A 65 -0.88 16.38 -2.58
C THR A 65 0.40 15.53 -2.54
N PRO A 66 1.03 15.25 -3.69
CA PRO A 66 2.28 14.49 -3.70
C PRO A 66 3.42 15.11 -2.87
N SER A 67 3.42 16.43 -2.65
CA SER A 67 4.46 17.14 -1.89
C SER A 67 4.05 17.49 -0.46
N PHE A 68 2.77 17.43 -0.12
CA PHE A 68 2.27 17.80 1.20
C PHE A 68 0.97 17.07 1.52
N ALA A 69 0.91 16.43 2.69
CA ALA A 69 -0.33 15.89 3.25
C ALA A 69 -0.49 16.37 4.69
N SER A 70 -1.67 16.92 5.02
CA SER A 70 -1.97 17.46 6.33
C SER A 70 -1.83 16.41 7.43
N LEU A 71 -2.34 15.19 7.23
CA LEU A 71 -2.16 14.08 8.17
C LEU A 71 -0.67 13.81 8.48
N THR A 72 0.16 13.67 7.43
CA THR A 72 1.60 13.46 7.60
C THR A 72 2.23 14.62 8.34
N CYS A 73 1.94 15.87 7.96
CA CYS A 73 2.48 17.03 8.64
C CYS A 73 2.08 17.05 10.13
N LEU A 74 0.81 16.79 10.44
CA LEU A 74 0.26 16.87 11.79
C LEU A 74 0.81 15.79 12.70
N VAL A 75 0.98 14.56 12.21
CA VAL A 75 1.29 13.40 13.06
C VAL A 75 2.78 13.01 13.04
N VAL A 76 3.54 13.41 12.01
CA VAL A 76 4.99 13.20 11.98
C VAL A 76 5.71 14.12 12.99
N ASP A 77 6.87 13.66 13.49
CA ASP A 77 7.72 14.33 14.49
C ASP A 77 7.03 14.56 15.84
N SER A 78 6.17 13.63 16.26
CA SER A 78 5.46 13.64 17.55
C SER A 78 4.51 14.83 17.75
N GLY A 79 4.15 15.57 16.69
CA GLY A 79 3.26 16.74 16.76
C GLY A 79 1.91 16.44 17.41
N CYS A 80 1.01 15.85 16.65
CA CYS A 80 -0.24 15.26 17.12
C CYS A 80 -0.09 13.74 17.18
N ASN A 81 -0.62 13.08 18.21
CA ASN A 81 -0.83 11.64 18.10
C ASN A 81 -2.08 11.35 17.23
N LEU A 82 -2.25 10.09 16.78
CA LEU A 82 -3.39 9.72 15.91
C LEU A 82 -4.75 9.99 16.58
N THR A 83 -4.88 9.79 17.89
CA THR A 83 -6.12 10.07 18.64
C THR A 83 -6.49 11.54 18.60
N GLU A 84 -5.52 12.43 18.78
CA GLU A 84 -5.71 13.88 18.66
C GLU A 84 -6.06 14.29 17.24
N TYR A 85 -5.33 13.77 16.24
CA TYR A 85 -5.66 14.00 14.84
C TYR A 85 -7.12 13.61 14.52
N PHE A 86 -7.55 12.41 14.92
CA PHE A 86 -8.93 11.97 14.67
C PHE A 86 -9.95 12.80 15.41
N ARG A 87 -9.64 13.28 16.62
CA ARG A 87 -10.54 14.19 17.35
C ARG A 87 -10.75 15.48 16.57
N VAL A 88 -9.66 16.14 16.13
CA VAL A 88 -9.73 17.39 15.36
C VAL A 88 -10.40 17.15 14.00
N ARG A 89 -10.07 16.06 13.32
CA ARG A 89 -10.69 15.68 12.04
C ARG A 89 -12.19 15.45 12.19
N ASN A 90 -12.62 14.66 13.17
CA ASN A 90 -14.04 14.33 13.35
C ASN A 90 -14.87 15.55 13.75
N ALA A 91 -14.29 16.47 14.51
CA ALA A 91 -14.93 17.75 14.81
C ALA A 91 -15.05 18.63 13.56
N ALA A 92 -13.99 18.71 12.74
CA ALA A 92 -13.98 19.54 11.53
C ALA A 92 -14.80 18.97 10.36
N CYS A 93 -14.88 17.65 10.23
CA CYS A 93 -15.54 16.97 9.11
C CYS A 93 -16.92 16.41 9.45
N GLY A 94 -17.33 16.50 10.73
CA GLY A 94 -18.45 15.73 11.26
C GLY A 94 -18.10 14.24 11.44
N THR A 95 -18.84 13.56 12.32
CA THR A 95 -18.69 12.13 12.63
C THR A 95 -19.24 11.20 11.54
N SER A 96 -19.51 11.71 10.34
CA SER A 96 -20.13 10.95 9.26
C SER A 96 -19.22 9.81 8.78
N SER A 97 -19.58 8.60 9.22
CA SER A 97 -19.20 7.29 8.69
C SER A 97 -17.74 6.86 8.92
N THR A 98 -17.54 6.11 10.00
CA THR A 98 -16.44 5.11 10.14
C THR A 98 -16.44 4.07 9.01
N THR A 99 -17.53 3.97 8.24
CA THR A 99 -17.69 3.06 7.10
C THR A 99 -17.07 3.56 5.78
N GLY A 100 -16.30 4.64 5.80
CA GLY A 100 -15.63 5.15 4.59
C GLY A 100 -14.45 6.06 4.92
N MET A 101 -13.42 5.53 5.60
CA MET A 101 -12.10 6.18 5.54
C MET A 101 -11.65 6.15 4.07
N ASP A 102 -11.34 7.33 3.55
CA ASP A 102 -10.79 7.49 2.21
C ASP A 102 -9.47 6.72 2.11
N THR A 103 -9.18 6.14 0.95
CA THR A 103 -7.94 5.39 0.73
C THR A 103 -6.74 6.27 1.07
N ASP A 104 -6.77 7.56 0.72
CA ASP A 104 -5.75 8.56 1.08
C ASP A 104 -5.44 8.60 2.58
N GLU A 105 -6.47 8.57 3.41
CA GLU A 105 -6.34 8.67 4.85
C GLU A 105 -5.77 7.37 5.43
N ASN A 106 -6.22 6.21 4.93
CA ASN A 106 -5.67 4.91 5.32
C ASN A 106 -4.18 4.80 4.97
N VAL A 107 -3.77 5.29 3.78
CA VAL A 107 -2.36 5.36 3.37
C VAL A 107 -1.58 6.19 4.39
N GLY A 108 -2.06 7.39 4.71
CA GLY A 108 -1.39 8.30 5.62
C GLY A 108 -1.28 7.73 7.03
N ILE A 109 -2.33 7.09 7.56
CA ILE A 109 -2.31 6.45 8.89
C ILE A 109 -1.26 5.34 8.92
N ALA A 110 -1.23 4.50 7.89
CA ALA A 110 -0.27 3.39 7.82
C ALA A 110 1.18 3.88 7.70
N LEU A 111 1.42 4.94 6.90
CA LEU A 111 2.74 5.57 6.79
C LEU A 111 3.18 6.20 8.10
N VAL A 112 2.32 6.96 8.77
CA VAL A 112 2.69 7.60 10.03
C VAL A 112 2.91 6.59 11.15
N SER A 113 2.17 5.47 11.13
CA SER A 113 2.38 4.35 12.06
C SER A 113 3.67 3.55 11.77
N SER A 114 4.34 3.82 10.65
CA SER A 114 5.63 3.22 10.29
C SER A 114 6.80 4.08 10.76
N SER A 115 8.00 3.52 10.83
CA SER A 115 9.23 4.23 11.20
C SER A 115 9.54 5.38 10.25
N GLN A 116 10.33 6.35 10.73
CA GLN A 116 10.79 7.47 9.91
C GLN A 116 11.60 6.98 8.70
N GLN A 117 12.44 5.96 8.89
CA GLN A 117 13.22 5.32 7.82
C GLN A 117 12.29 4.79 6.72
N CYS A 118 11.22 4.08 7.09
CA CYS A 118 10.26 3.55 6.14
C CYS A 118 9.54 4.65 5.37
N ARG A 119 9.10 5.72 6.06
CA ARG A 119 8.45 6.87 5.41
C ARG A 119 9.37 7.54 4.39
N SER A 120 10.63 7.78 4.76
CA SER A 120 11.63 8.33 3.84
C SER A 120 11.85 7.41 2.65
N GLN A 121 11.91 6.10 2.87
CA GLN A 121 12.09 5.13 1.79
C GLN A 121 10.89 5.06 0.87
N VAL A 122 9.66 5.16 1.37
CA VAL A 122 8.45 5.26 0.54
C VAL A 122 8.56 6.46 -0.41
N SER A 123 8.93 7.64 0.11
CA SER A 123 9.15 8.83 -0.71
C SER A 123 10.25 8.63 -1.78
N ASN A 124 11.37 8.01 -1.39
CA ASN A 124 12.48 7.72 -2.30
C ASN A 124 12.06 6.75 -3.42
N CYS A 125 11.35 5.67 -3.07
CA CYS A 125 10.87 4.68 -4.02
C CYS A 125 9.88 5.27 -5.01
N ILE A 126 8.91 6.04 -4.53
CA ILE A 126 7.95 6.76 -5.39
C ILE A 126 8.70 7.67 -6.36
N SER A 127 9.72 8.39 -5.89
CA SER A 127 10.48 9.33 -6.71
C SER A 127 11.43 8.64 -7.70
N SER A 128 11.90 7.44 -7.39
CA SER A 128 12.87 6.70 -8.20
C SER A 128 12.28 6.07 -9.47
N ASN A 129 10.95 5.94 -9.57
CA ASN A 129 10.29 5.34 -10.72
C ASN A 129 9.08 6.18 -11.19
N THR A 130 9.13 6.69 -12.41
CA THR A 130 8.09 7.57 -12.98
C THR A 130 6.71 6.90 -13.03
N THR A 131 6.62 5.60 -13.31
CA THR A 131 5.34 4.88 -13.33
C THR A 131 4.73 4.79 -11.93
N VAL A 132 5.53 4.44 -10.92
CA VAL A 132 5.09 4.44 -9.52
C VAL A 132 4.64 5.83 -9.08
N LYS A 133 5.42 6.86 -9.41
CA LYS A 133 5.06 8.27 -9.14
C LYS A 133 3.71 8.65 -9.74
N ASN A 134 3.46 8.26 -11.00
CA ASN A 134 2.22 8.56 -11.69
C ASN A 134 1.03 7.81 -11.10
N LEU A 135 1.20 6.53 -10.75
CA LEU A 135 0.19 5.74 -10.06
C LEU A 135 -0.16 6.37 -8.71
N TYR A 136 0.86 6.74 -7.91
CA TYR A 136 0.68 7.39 -6.62
C TYR A 136 -0.04 8.74 -6.74
N THR A 137 0.37 9.58 -7.70
CA THR A 137 -0.25 10.90 -7.95
C THR A 137 -1.70 10.78 -8.44
N SER A 138 -2.03 9.68 -9.12
CA SER A 138 -3.39 9.36 -9.58
C SER A 138 -4.21 8.59 -8.53
N LEU A 139 -3.77 8.55 -7.27
CA LEU A 139 -4.41 7.86 -6.15
C LEU A 139 -4.58 6.34 -6.35
N LYS A 140 -3.82 5.75 -7.26
CA LYS A 140 -3.75 4.29 -7.53
C LYS A 140 -2.71 3.63 -6.64
N TYR A 141 -2.86 3.79 -5.33
CA TYR A 141 -1.84 3.39 -4.35
C TYR A 141 -1.60 1.89 -4.30
N CYS A 142 -2.66 1.09 -4.46
CA CYS A 142 -2.51 -0.36 -4.46
C CYS A 142 -1.69 -0.83 -5.67
N GLU A 143 -1.95 -0.28 -6.86
CA GLU A 143 -1.13 -0.55 -8.04
C GLU A 143 0.30 -0.04 -7.86
N ALA A 144 0.49 1.14 -7.25
CA ALA A 144 1.82 1.69 -6.97
C ALA A 144 2.65 0.80 -6.04
N ILE A 145 2.07 0.32 -4.92
CA ILE A 145 2.79 -0.52 -3.95
C ILE A 145 3.01 -1.95 -4.42
N ARG A 146 2.18 -2.43 -5.34
CA ARG A 146 2.33 -3.73 -6.02
C ARG A 146 3.15 -3.66 -7.30
N TYR A 147 3.52 -2.47 -7.76
CA TYR A 147 4.20 -2.29 -9.03
C TYR A 147 5.51 -3.08 -9.06
N SER A 148 5.67 -3.90 -10.10
CA SER A 148 6.81 -4.78 -10.28
C SER A 148 7.12 -4.95 -11.76
N THR A 149 8.40 -4.79 -12.09
CA THR A 149 9.01 -4.99 -13.41
C THR A 149 10.38 -5.63 -13.21
N PRO A 150 11.01 -6.18 -14.25
CA PRO A 150 12.35 -6.75 -14.11
C PRO A 150 13.42 -5.78 -13.58
N SER A 151 13.26 -4.46 -13.79
CA SER A 151 14.22 -3.43 -13.36
C SER A 151 13.82 -2.71 -12.07
N PHE A 152 12.57 -2.83 -11.62
CA PHE A 152 12.07 -2.15 -10.43
C PHE A 152 10.89 -2.90 -9.82
N ALA A 153 10.93 -3.13 -8.52
CA ALA A 153 9.79 -3.62 -7.75
C ALA A 153 9.62 -2.81 -6.47
N SER A 154 8.40 -2.34 -6.20
CA SER A 154 8.08 -1.51 -5.04
C SER A 154 8.45 -2.21 -3.72
N LEU A 155 8.14 -3.50 -3.57
CA LEU A 155 8.54 -4.27 -2.39
C LEU A 155 10.05 -4.28 -2.18
N THR A 156 10.83 -4.56 -3.24
CA THR A 156 12.29 -4.58 -3.18
C THR A 156 12.81 -3.22 -2.78
N CYS A 157 12.37 -2.15 -3.44
CA CYS A 157 12.79 -0.79 -3.12
C CYS A 157 12.46 -0.43 -1.65
N LEU A 158 11.27 -0.79 -1.19
CA LEU A 158 10.83 -0.45 0.16
C LEU A 158 11.59 -1.22 1.24
N VAL A 159 11.87 -2.51 1.04
CA VAL A 159 12.37 -3.39 2.11
C VAL A 159 13.86 -3.71 1.99
N VAL A 160 14.38 -3.91 0.78
CA VAL A 160 15.78 -4.35 0.59
C VAL A 160 16.79 -3.25 0.87
N ASP A 161 16.44 -2.01 0.54
CA ASP A 161 17.32 -0.86 0.79
C ASP A 161 17.27 -0.40 2.26
N SER A 162 16.88 -1.31 3.17
CA SER A 162 16.79 -1.13 4.63
C SER A 162 15.88 0.01 5.11
N GLY A 163 14.98 0.48 4.25
CA GLY A 163 14.05 1.54 4.59
C GLY A 163 12.88 1.07 5.44
N CYS A 164 12.13 0.07 4.96
CA CYS A 164 11.00 -0.53 5.66
C CYS A 164 11.30 -1.96 6.08
N THR A 165 10.76 -2.38 7.22
CA THR A 165 10.59 -3.80 7.54
C THR A 165 9.47 -4.43 6.72
N LEU A 166 9.44 -5.76 6.59
CA LEU A 166 8.31 -6.46 5.96
C LEU A 166 6.99 -6.15 6.66
N THR A 167 6.98 -6.05 8.00
CA THR A 167 5.79 -5.69 8.78
C THR A 167 5.25 -4.31 8.42
N GLU A 168 6.12 -3.32 8.26
CA GLU A 168 5.72 -1.97 7.84
C GLU A 168 5.22 -1.95 6.40
N TYR A 169 5.91 -2.65 5.50
CA TYR A 169 5.44 -2.83 4.11
C TYR A 169 4.01 -3.39 4.08
N PHE A 170 3.75 -4.48 4.82
CA PHE A 170 2.41 -5.08 4.87
C PHE A 170 1.37 -4.18 5.50
N ARG A 171 1.75 -3.39 6.51
CA ARG A 171 0.84 -2.40 7.09
C ARG A 171 0.41 -1.37 6.04
N VAL A 172 1.37 -0.79 5.31
CA VAL A 172 1.06 0.19 4.25
C VAL A 172 0.27 -0.48 3.14
N ARG A 173 0.69 -1.66 2.66
CA ARG A 173 -0.03 -2.40 1.61
C ARG A 173 -1.47 -2.71 2.00
N ASN A 174 -1.72 -3.27 3.17
CA ASN A 174 -3.07 -3.66 3.58
C ASN A 174 -3.98 -2.45 3.82
N ALA A 175 -3.40 -1.29 4.13
CA ALA A 175 -4.16 -0.05 4.24
C ALA A 175 -4.62 0.48 2.87
N VAL A 176 -3.87 0.22 1.80
CA VAL A 176 -4.17 0.76 0.45
C VAL A 176 -4.81 -0.25 -0.49
N CYS A 177 -4.51 -1.53 -0.29
CA CYS A 177 -5.07 -2.65 -1.02
C CYS A 177 -6.15 -3.27 -0.14
N VAL A 178 -7.39 -2.79 -0.27
CA VAL A 178 -8.55 -3.42 0.37
C VAL A 178 -8.69 -4.84 -0.18
N THR A 179 -8.10 -5.81 0.50
CA THR A 179 -8.29 -7.22 0.16
C THR A 179 -9.59 -7.67 0.79
N ASN A 180 -10.68 -7.67 0.02
CA ASN A 180 -11.85 -8.50 0.32
C ASN A 180 -11.51 -10.01 0.33
N SER A 181 -10.28 -10.38 -0.01
CA SER A 181 -9.77 -11.74 0.06
C SER A 181 -9.08 -11.96 1.41
N THR A 182 -9.82 -12.52 2.37
CA THR A 182 -9.32 -12.93 3.69
C THR A 182 -8.49 -14.22 3.66
N THR A 183 -8.25 -14.84 2.50
CA THR A 183 -7.77 -16.23 2.46
C THR A 183 -6.67 -16.55 1.44
N GLY A 184 -5.95 -15.56 0.88
CA GLY A 184 -4.79 -15.87 0.05
C GLY A 184 -3.80 -14.73 -0.07
N MET A 185 -2.58 -14.94 0.45
CA MET A 185 -1.42 -14.17 0.00
C MET A 185 -1.26 -14.41 -1.50
N ASP A 186 -1.13 -13.33 -2.27
CA ASP A 186 -0.93 -13.42 -3.72
C ASP A 186 0.41 -14.13 -4.03
N THR A 187 0.49 -14.83 -5.16
CA THR A 187 1.74 -15.44 -5.62
C THR A 187 2.84 -14.38 -5.75
N ASP A 188 2.50 -13.20 -6.28
CA ASP A 188 3.40 -12.04 -6.38
C ASP A 188 4.03 -11.69 -5.02
N GLU A 189 3.22 -11.75 -3.96
CA GLU A 189 3.60 -11.37 -2.61
C GLU A 189 4.50 -12.42 -1.98
N ASN A 190 4.14 -13.70 -2.06
CA ASN A 190 4.96 -14.78 -1.52
C ASN A 190 6.35 -14.78 -2.17
N VAL A 191 6.40 -14.64 -3.50
CA VAL A 191 7.67 -14.57 -4.25
C VAL A 191 8.46 -13.35 -3.82
N GLY A 192 7.80 -12.21 -3.67
CA GLY A 192 8.41 -10.99 -3.16
C GLY A 192 9.04 -11.17 -1.78
N ILE A 193 8.31 -11.73 -0.81
CA ILE A 193 8.81 -12.01 0.54
C ILE A 193 10.02 -12.93 0.50
N ALA A 194 9.93 -14.03 -0.25
CA ALA A 194 11.01 -14.99 -0.38
C ALA A 194 12.26 -14.35 -1.01
N LEU A 195 12.08 -13.48 -2.00
CA LEU A 195 13.17 -12.76 -2.65
C LEU A 195 13.84 -11.77 -1.71
N VAL A 196 13.06 -10.96 -0.99
CA VAL A 196 13.58 -10.01 0.00
C VAL A 196 14.33 -10.72 1.12
N SER A 197 13.82 -11.88 1.56
CA SER A 197 14.42 -12.69 2.63
C SER A 197 15.67 -13.45 2.19
N SER A 198 15.93 -13.52 0.88
CA SER A 198 17.15 -14.11 0.33
C SER A 198 18.33 -13.14 0.45
N SER A 199 19.55 -13.66 0.38
CA SER A 199 20.79 -12.90 0.36
C SER A 199 20.85 -11.91 -0.80
N GLN A 200 21.66 -10.86 -0.65
CA GLN A 200 21.90 -9.87 -1.70
C GLN A 200 22.43 -10.52 -2.99
N GLN A 201 23.32 -11.51 -2.85
CA GLN A 201 23.88 -12.29 -3.96
C GLN A 201 22.77 -13.00 -4.74
N CYS A 202 21.87 -13.70 -4.02
CA CYS A 202 20.72 -14.35 -4.64
C CYS A 202 19.82 -13.36 -5.38
N ARG A 203 19.46 -12.23 -4.75
CA ARG A 203 18.61 -11.20 -5.38
C ARG A 203 19.22 -10.63 -6.67
N SER A 204 20.51 -10.30 -6.63
CA SER A 204 21.23 -9.85 -7.82
C SER A 204 21.25 -10.92 -8.91
N LYS A 205 21.46 -12.19 -8.53
CA LYS A 205 21.46 -13.31 -9.47
C LYS A 205 20.08 -13.55 -10.08
N VAL A 206 19.00 -13.40 -9.31
CA VAL A 206 17.62 -13.49 -9.79
C VAL A 206 17.37 -12.51 -10.92
N ASN A 207 17.73 -11.23 -10.74
CA ASN A 207 17.56 -10.22 -11.79
C ASN A 207 18.37 -10.54 -13.06
N ILE A 208 19.61 -11.03 -12.90
CA ILE A 208 20.47 -11.44 -14.03
C ILE A 208 19.82 -12.61 -14.78
N CYS A 209 19.40 -13.66 -14.06
CA CYS A 209 18.84 -14.86 -14.65
C CYS A 209 17.51 -14.60 -15.35
N ILE A 210 16.60 -13.83 -14.73
CA ILE A 210 15.33 -13.44 -15.34
C ILE A 210 15.57 -12.65 -16.62
N SER A 211 16.56 -11.76 -16.62
CA SER A 211 16.84 -10.90 -17.78
C SER A 211 17.61 -11.62 -18.90
N SER A 212 18.25 -12.75 -18.61
CA SER A 212 19.11 -13.47 -19.55
C SER A 212 18.34 -14.29 -20.60
N ASP A 213 17.08 -14.66 -20.32
CA ASP A 213 16.24 -15.43 -21.22
C ASP A 213 14.89 -14.72 -21.43
N THR A 214 14.54 -14.46 -22.70
CA THR A 214 13.31 -13.75 -23.06
C THR A 214 12.04 -14.48 -22.60
N THR A 215 12.04 -15.81 -22.59
CA THR A 215 10.91 -16.61 -22.13
C THR A 215 10.73 -16.47 -20.62
N VAL A 216 11.81 -16.62 -19.86
CA VAL A 216 11.78 -16.44 -18.39
C VAL A 216 11.36 -15.02 -18.04
N LYS A 217 11.90 -14.02 -18.74
CA LYS A 217 11.51 -12.61 -18.59
C LYS A 217 10.01 -12.40 -18.80
N ASN A 218 9.46 -12.97 -19.88
CA ASN A 218 8.04 -12.84 -20.20
C ASN A 218 7.14 -13.57 -19.18
N LEU A 219 7.54 -14.75 -18.71
CA LEU A 219 6.84 -15.47 -17.65
C LEU A 219 6.83 -14.64 -16.37
N TYR A 220 7.98 -14.09 -15.96
CA TYR A 220 8.09 -13.26 -14.77
C TYR A 220 7.25 -11.96 -14.87
N ALA A 221 7.26 -11.31 -16.04
CA ALA A 221 6.46 -10.12 -16.31
C ALA A 221 4.94 -10.40 -16.33
N SER A 222 4.55 -11.66 -16.55
CA SER A 222 3.15 -12.11 -16.55
C SER A 222 2.74 -12.76 -15.21
N SER A 223 3.50 -12.54 -14.13
CA SER A 223 3.29 -13.17 -12.82
C SER A 223 3.29 -14.71 -12.81
N LYS A 224 3.85 -15.35 -13.84
CA LYS A 224 4.01 -16.80 -13.98
C LYS A 224 5.30 -17.26 -13.32
N TYR A 225 5.47 -16.93 -12.04
CA TYR A 225 6.73 -17.14 -11.33
C TYR A 225 7.08 -18.62 -11.16
N CYS A 226 6.07 -19.46 -10.95
CA CYS A 226 6.30 -20.89 -10.78
C CYS A 226 6.85 -21.50 -12.08
N GLU A 227 6.25 -21.17 -13.24
CA GLU A 227 6.79 -21.61 -14.53
C GLU A 227 8.16 -21.00 -14.81
N ALA A 228 8.38 -19.72 -14.48
CA ALA A 228 9.67 -19.06 -14.66
C ALA A 228 10.80 -19.75 -13.86
N LEU A 229 10.54 -20.11 -12.59
CA LEU A 229 11.53 -20.77 -11.73
C LEU A 229 11.72 -22.26 -12.06
N GLN A 230 10.77 -22.88 -12.77
CA GLN A 230 10.88 -24.23 -13.30
C GLN A 230 11.38 -24.29 -14.74
N TYR A 231 11.57 -23.13 -15.38
CA TYR A 231 11.96 -23.06 -16.78
C TYR A 231 13.29 -23.78 -17.03
N SER A 232 13.31 -24.57 -18.09
CA SER A 232 14.46 -25.35 -18.52
C SER A 232 14.55 -25.32 -20.04
N ALA A 233 15.64 -24.78 -20.56
CA ALA A 233 16.01 -24.85 -21.96
C ALA A 233 17.21 -25.80 -22.14
N SER A 234 17.49 -26.22 -23.38
CA SER A 234 18.47 -27.26 -23.74
C SER A 234 19.92 -27.02 -23.26
N SER A 235 20.27 -25.83 -22.77
CA SER A 235 21.61 -25.50 -22.26
C SER A 235 21.64 -24.86 -20.86
N VAL A 236 20.52 -24.37 -20.33
CA VAL A 236 20.45 -23.67 -19.03
C VAL A 236 19.09 -23.92 -18.39
N THR A 237 19.08 -24.28 -17.10
CA THR A 237 17.88 -24.30 -16.26
C THR A 237 17.84 -23.07 -15.35
N ALA A 238 16.65 -22.60 -14.98
CA ALA A 238 16.51 -21.51 -14.00
C ALA A 238 17.28 -21.81 -12.71
N GLN A 239 17.22 -23.06 -12.23
CA GLN A 239 18.01 -23.51 -11.08
C GLN A 239 19.51 -23.41 -11.33
N SER A 240 20.03 -23.87 -12.48
CA SER A 240 21.47 -23.79 -12.79
C SER A 240 21.97 -22.35 -12.88
N CYS A 241 21.14 -21.43 -13.38
CA CYS A 241 21.47 -20.02 -13.41
C CYS A 241 21.48 -19.41 -12.01
N LEU A 242 20.45 -19.72 -11.21
CA LEU A 242 20.26 -19.15 -9.88
C LEU A 242 21.22 -19.73 -8.85
N VAL A 243 21.44 -21.04 -8.81
CA VAL A 243 22.27 -21.75 -7.82
C VAL A 243 23.74 -21.89 -8.27
N GLY A 244 24.06 -21.48 -9.50
CA GLY A 244 25.42 -21.50 -10.03
C GLY A 244 26.41 -20.63 -9.23
N SER A 245 27.65 -20.56 -9.71
CA SER A 245 28.75 -19.84 -9.04
C SER A 245 28.33 -18.43 -8.63
N SER A 246 28.42 -18.11 -7.33
CA SER A 246 28.06 -16.81 -6.70
C SER A 246 26.59 -16.37 -6.79
N GLY A 247 25.66 -17.32 -6.92
CA GLY A 247 24.22 -17.06 -6.96
C GLY A 247 23.50 -17.24 -5.62
N CYS A 248 22.28 -17.77 -5.70
CA CYS A 248 21.49 -18.27 -4.57
C CYS A 248 22.08 -19.59 -4.03
N THR A 249 21.92 -19.82 -2.74
CA THR A 249 22.01 -21.16 -2.17
C THR A 249 20.82 -22.00 -2.65
N GLN A 250 20.96 -23.33 -2.57
CA GLN A 250 19.84 -24.24 -2.89
C GLN A 250 18.62 -23.96 -2.00
N SER A 251 18.83 -23.66 -0.72
CA SER A 251 17.75 -23.34 0.23
C SER A 251 16.98 -22.07 -0.14
N GLU A 252 17.67 -21.02 -0.64
CA GLU A 252 17.02 -19.80 -1.11
C GLU A 252 16.22 -20.06 -2.39
N TYR A 253 16.79 -20.82 -3.33
CA TYR A 253 16.07 -21.22 -4.54
C TYR A 253 14.82 -22.04 -4.22
N ASP A 254 14.92 -23.02 -3.32
CA ASP A 254 13.78 -23.85 -2.92
C ASP A 254 12.70 -23.01 -2.20
N SER A 255 13.11 -22.02 -1.41
CA SER A 255 12.19 -21.09 -0.75
C SER A 255 11.46 -20.21 -1.77
N LEU A 256 12.18 -19.64 -2.75
CA LEU A 256 11.62 -18.88 -3.87
C LEU A 256 10.65 -19.73 -4.70
N LYS A 257 11.06 -20.95 -5.07
CA LYS A 257 10.25 -21.88 -5.86
C LYS A 257 8.98 -22.27 -5.12
N ARG A 258 9.08 -22.58 -3.82
CA ARG A 258 7.91 -22.89 -2.99
C ARG A 258 6.97 -21.69 -2.94
N ALA A 259 7.49 -20.49 -2.65
CA ALA A 259 6.69 -19.28 -2.61
C ALA A 259 5.94 -19.02 -3.94
N ALA A 260 6.59 -19.27 -5.08
CA ALA A 260 5.98 -19.15 -6.40
C ALA A 260 4.93 -20.22 -6.72
N CYS A 261 5.13 -21.46 -6.26
CA CYS A 261 4.33 -22.60 -6.70
C CYS A 261 3.21 -23.01 -5.73
N THR A 262 3.23 -22.52 -4.49
CA THR A 262 2.24 -22.95 -3.47
C THR A 262 0.84 -22.39 -3.76
N ALA A 263 0.76 -21.20 -4.37
CA ALA A 263 -0.51 -20.55 -4.71
C ALA A 263 -1.31 -21.27 -5.82
N SER A 264 -0.65 -22.05 -6.68
CA SER A 264 -1.29 -22.74 -7.81
C SER A 264 -2.00 -24.04 -7.41
N SER A 265 -1.83 -24.53 -6.18
CA SER A 265 -2.30 -25.86 -5.75
C SER A 265 -3.78 -25.92 -5.32
N LEU A 266 -4.41 -24.79 -5.01
CA LEU A 266 -5.78 -24.76 -4.47
C LEU A 266 -6.88 -25.03 -5.50
N ILE A 267 -6.62 -24.84 -6.80
CA ILE A 267 -7.64 -25.05 -7.85
C ILE A 267 -7.67 -26.52 -8.32
N VAL A 268 -6.55 -27.25 -8.22
CA VAL A 268 -6.50 -28.66 -8.66
C VAL A 268 -7.08 -29.61 -7.59
N GLY A 269 -7.02 -29.24 -6.31
CA GLY A 269 -7.55 -30.05 -5.21
C GLY A 269 -9.08 -30.18 -5.19
N THR A 270 -9.81 -29.15 -5.60
CA THR A 270 -11.29 -29.18 -5.56
C THR A 270 -11.88 -29.95 -6.73
N LEU A 271 -11.27 -29.90 -7.93
CA LEU A 271 -11.70 -30.73 -9.07
C LEU A 271 -11.42 -32.23 -8.85
N SER A 272 -10.31 -32.57 -8.18
CA SER A 272 -9.97 -33.97 -7.86
C SER A 272 -10.94 -34.61 -6.86
N MET A 273 -11.39 -33.86 -5.84
CA MET A 273 -12.40 -34.36 -4.89
C MET A 273 -13.80 -34.46 -5.52
N PHE A 274 -14.17 -33.56 -6.43
CA PHE A 274 -15.44 -33.67 -7.16
C PHE A 274 -15.47 -34.88 -8.09
N LEU A 275 -14.38 -35.19 -8.79
CA LEU A 275 -14.28 -36.38 -9.64
C LEU A 275 -14.29 -37.69 -8.85
N CYS A 276 -13.63 -37.75 -7.68
CA CYS A 276 -13.70 -38.94 -6.82
C CYS A 276 -15.11 -39.15 -6.23
N SER A 277 -15.81 -38.07 -5.88
CA SER A 277 -17.19 -38.16 -5.34
C SER A 277 -18.21 -38.59 -6.40
N LEU A 278 -18.03 -38.15 -7.65
CA LEU A 278 -18.86 -38.58 -8.79
C LEU A 278 -18.64 -40.06 -9.13
N ILE A 279 -17.41 -40.58 -9.05
CA ILE A 279 -17.12 -42.01 -9.27
C ILE A 279 -17.73 -42.87 -8.15
N TYR A 280 -17.72 -42.39 -6.90
CA TYR A 280 -18.32 -43.09 -5.77
C TYR A 280 -19.85 -43.18 -5.88
N LEU A 281 -20.51 -42.12 -6.36
CA LEU A 281 -21.96 -42.15 -6.60
C LEU A 281 -22.34 -43.08 -7.77
N PHE A 282 -21.55 -43.12 -8.83
CA PHE A 282 -21.82 -44.00 -9.98
C PHE A 282 -21.64 -45.49 -9.67
N THR A 283 -20.71 -45.85 -8.78
CA THR A 283 -20.45 -47.25 -8.40
C THR A 283 -21.42 -47.81 -7.36
N HIS A 284 -22.19 -46.96 -6.68
CA HIS A 284 -23.18 -47.40 -5.69
C HIS A 284 -24.63 -47.36 -6.18
N PHE A 285 -24.91 -46.74 -7.33
CA PHE A 285 -26.27 -46.62 -7.88
C PHE A 285 -26.53 -47.43 -9.16
N PHE A 286 -25.49 -48.00 -9.77
CA PHE A 286 -25.58 -48.91 -10.92
C PHE A 286 -24.88 -50.23 -10.58
#